data_AF-A0A6A7BQ51-F1
#
_entry.id   AF-A0A6A7BQ51-F1
#
_cell.length_a   1.000
_cell.length_b   1.000
_cell.length_c   1.000
_cell.angle_alpha   90.00
_cell.angle_beta   90.00
_cell.angle_gamma   90.00
#
_symmetry.space_group_name_H-M   'P 1'
#
loop_
_entity.id
_entity.type
_entity.pdbx_description
1 polymer ?
#
loop_
_entity_poly.entity_id
_entity_poly.type
_entity_poly.pdbx_seq_one_letter_code
_entity_poly.pdbx_strand_id
1 'polypeptide(L)'
;MPKSPLFLAFFSLLPPWTSLSRYAALDLVIAHCLCKIVKSGAAYSSLLYTYPRKDRSWSPISVAAVYIFDPLTFDACEERPYRAAFSLAVASYIGLHSLLLVPPVGLLCYDRAKKRLDAVVFGAKLAYLFKGTIMFLLLLSRCLLPLLGLSGIRLPYTLDDARSDAKPRSMVVLFIEILWLHMLSYSVPFTIRLKKQQLAAAIMMLGVIAVFQPYANIAATGAWLSSLTLLGHAFERAFPRAQLHLPALATLSRCMFLGPAFHSSWMDAGSGNANFFYAITLVWSLDLLVLLADAIYAVVRDEWEE
;
A
#
# COMPACT_ATOMS: atom_id res chain seq x y z
N MET A 1 5.02 14.53 -0.19
CA MET A 1 3.66 14.24 0.28
C MET A 1 3.35 15.09 1.50
N PRO A 2 2.12 15.60 1.66
CA PRO A 2 1.70 16.14 2.93
C PRO A 2 1.84 15.05 3.99
N LYS A 3 2.86 15.18 4.85
CA LYS A 3 3.04 14.29 6.00
C LYS A 3 1.96 14.64 7.01
N SER A 4 1.33 13.63 7.61
CA SER A 4 0.29 13.88 8.60
C SER A 4 0.86 14.70 9.76
N PRO A 5 0.21 15.82 10.13
CA PRO A 5 0.79 16.82 11.02
C PRO A 5 1.07 16.26 12.43
N LEU A 6 0.25 15.31 12.90
CA LEU A 6 0.51 14.60 14.17
C LEU A 6 1.77 13.73 14.12
N PHE A 7 1.97 12.95 13.06
CA PHE A 7 3.16 12.09 12.99
C PHE A 7 4.41 12.92 12.77
N LEU A 8 4.34 14.00 11.99
CA LEU A 8 5.47 14.91 11.82
C LEU A 8 5.85 15.56 13.16
N ALA A 9 4.86 16.02 13.94
CA ALA A 9 5.09 16.53 15.29
C ALA A 9 5.71 15.46 16.21
N PHE A 10 5.17 14.24 16.21
CA PHE A 10 5.69 13.11 17.00
C PHE A 10 7.16 12.79 16.63
N PHE A 11 7.47 12.67 15.34
CA PHE A 11 8.84 12.38 14.89
C PHE A 11 9.80 13.55 15.14
N SER A 12 9.33 14.80 15.15
CA SER A 12 10.16 15.97 15.45
C SER A 12 10.57 16.07 16.93
N LEU A 13 9.81 15.45 17.83
CA LEU A 13 10.09 15.44 19.27
C LEU A 13 11.09 14.34 19.68
N LEU A 14 11.38 13.40 18.78
CA LEU A 14 12.16 12.21 19.09
C LEU A 14 13.63 12.37 18.69
N PRO A 15 14.59 11.92 19.53
CA PRO A 15 16.01 11.98 19.20
C PRO A 15 16.33 11.16 17.94
N PRO A 16 17.25 11.61 17.07
CA PRO A 16 17.57 10.95 15.80
C PRO A 16 18.07 9.50 15.99
N TRP A 17 18.75 9.19 17.10
CA TRP A 17 19.35 7.88 17.36
C TRP A 17 18.31 6.79 17.68
N THR A 18 17.07 7.19 17.98
CA THR A 18 15.95 6.24 18.20
C THR A 18 15.35 5.75 16.87
N SER A 19 15.75 6.28 15.72
CA SER A 19 15.18 5.89 14.42
C SER A 19 15.42 4.42 14.08
N LEU A 20 16.67 3.94 14.22
CA LEU A 20 17.03 2.56 13.89
C LEU A 20 16.28 1.52 14.73
N SER A 21 16.21 1.72 16.04
CA SER A 21 15.50 0.82 16.95
C SER A 21 13.99 0.82 16.72
N ARG A 22 13.41 1.95 16.30
CA ARG A 22 12.00 2.06 15.94
C ARG A 22 11.66 1.31 14.66
N TYR A 23 12.46 1.47 13.61
CA TYR A 23 12.25 0.73 12.36
C TYR A 23 12.41 -0.78 12.60
N ALA A 24 13.46 -1.20 13.32
CA ALA A 24 13.66 -2.60 13.67
C ALA A 24 12.50 -3.20 14.51
N ALA A 25 11.97 -2.45 15.48
CA ALA A 25 10.82 -2.90 16.26
C ALA A 25 9.55 -3.02 15.39
N LEU A 26 9.38 -2.10 14.45
CA LEU A 26 8.23 -2.10 13.54
C LEU A 26 8.33 -3.26 12.53
N ASP A 27 9.52 -3.56 12.02
CA ASP A 27 9.78 -4.71 11.15
C ASP A 27 9.48 -6.04 11.87
N LEU A 28 9.84 -6.16 13.15
CA LEU A 28 9.50 -7.34 13.97
C LEU A 28 7.99 -7.52 14.18
N VAL A 29 7.25 -6.43 14.44
CA VAL A 29 5.79 -6.47 14.57
C VAL A 29 5.15 -6.94 13.27
N ILE A 30 5.67 -6.47 12.14
CA ILE A 30 5.17 -6.83 10.81
C ILE A 30 5.47 -8.28 10.47
N ALA A 31 6.70 -8.75 10.73
CA ALA A 31 7.08 -10.15 10.58
C ALA A 31 6.15 -11.08 11.38
N HIS A 32 5.78 -10.68 12.61
CA HIS A 32 4.82 -11.40 13.44
C HIS A 32 3.41 -11.41 12.85
N CYS A 33 2.93 -10.26 12.35
CA CYS A 33 1.65 -10.18 11.65
C CYS A 33 1.63 -11.12 10.44
N LEU A 34 2.64 -11.09 9.58
CA LEU A 34 2.71 -11.95 8.39
C LEU A 34 2.73 -13.43 8.72
N CYS A 35 3.48 -13.83 9.75
CA CYS A 35 3.46 -15.21 10.23
C CYS A 35 2.05 -15.66 10.59
N LYS A 36 1.24 -14.79 11.22
CA LYS A 36 -0.17 -15.10 11.52
C LYS A 36 -1.02 -15.17 10.27
N ILE A 37 -0.78 -14.32 9.26
CA ILE A 37 -1.55 -14.32 8.01
C ILE A 37 -1.35 -15.62 7.26
N VAL A 38 -0.11 -16.06 7.09
CA VAL A 38 0.19 -17.34 6.42
C VAL A 38 -0.47 -18.49 7.18
N LYS A 39 -0.37 -18.49 8.52
CA LYS A 39 -1.05 -19.49 9.38
C LYS A 39 -2.58 -19.43 9.31
N SER A 40 -3.17 -18.26 9.02
CA SER A 40 -4.62 -18.09 8.92
C SER A 40 -5.22 -18.74 7.67
N GLY A 41 -4.41 -19.05 6.65
CA GLY A 41 -4.88 -19.64 5.39
C GLY A 41 -5.64 -18.67 4.48
N ALA A 42 -5.65 -17.36 4.78
CA ALA A 42 -6.38 -16.34 4.04
C ALA A 42 -6.02 -16.25 2.54
N ALA A 43 -4.83 -16.73 2.15
CA ALA A 43 -4.40 -16.79 0.76
C ALA A 43 -5.05 -17.96 -0.02
N TYR A 44 -5.52 -19.01 0.67
CA TYR A 44 -5.94 -20.28 0.06
C TYR A 44 -7.43 -20.56 0.23
N SER A 45 -8.08 -19.94 1.22
CA SER A 45 -9.48 -20.16 1.52
C SER A 45 -10.20 -18.83 1.68
N SER A 46 -11.23 -18.63 0.87
CA SER A 46 -12.24 -17.59 0.99
C SER A 46 -13.62 -18.21 1.20
N LEU A 47 -14.64 -17.39 1.49
CA LEU A 47 -16.02 -17.87 1.60
C LEU A 47 -16.52 -18.54 0.32
N LEU A 48 -16.08 -18.04 -0.83
CA LEU A 48 -16.55 -18.48 -2.13
C LEU A 48 -15.77 -19.69 -2.65
N TYR A 49 -14.53 -19.87 -2.20
CA TYR A 49 -13.63 -20.80 -2.84
C TYR A 49 -12.49 -21.23 -1.91
N THR A 50 -12.18 -22.53 -1.90
CA THR A 50 -11.00 -23.06 -1.22
C THR A 50 -10.12 -23.75 -2.25
N TYR A 51 -8.85 -23.35 -2.28
CA TYR A 51 -7.89 -23.82 -3.25
C TYR A 51 -7.51 -25.28 -2.99
N PRO A 52 -7.54 -26.15 -4.02
CA PRO A 52 -7.31 -27.58 -3.86
C PRO A 52 -5.86 -27.93 -3.46
N ARG A 53 -4.88 -27.06 -3.75
CA ARG A 53 -3.45 -27.30 -3.49
C ARG A 53 -2.89 -26.41 -2.38
N LYS A 54 -3.63 -26.32 -1.27
CA LYS A 54 -3.20 -25.60 -0.05
C LYS A 54 -1.84 -26.06 0.51
N ASP A 55 -1.43 -27.28 0.18
CA ASP A 55 -0.20 -27.90 0.69
C ASP A 55 1.07 -27.30 0.07
N ARG A 56 0.97 -26.57 -1.05
CA ARG A 56 2.07 -25.81 -1.67
C ARG A 56 2.15 -24.39 -1.13
N SER A 57 2.23 -24.27 0.18
CA SER A 57 2.39 -22.97 0.85
C SER A 57 3.85 -22.70 1.19
N TRP A 58 4.25 -21.44 1.07
CA TRP A 58 5.56 -21.00 1.57
C TRP A 58 5.54 -21.06 3.10
N SER A 59 6.68 -21.44 3.70
CA SER A 59 6.76 -21.48 5.16
C SER A 59 6.53 -20.06 5.72
N PRO A 60 5.77 -19.91 6.83
CA PRO A 60 5.50 -18.59 7.41
C PRO A 60 6.78 -17.81 7.75
N ILE A 61 7.84 -18.54 8.12
CA ILE A 61 9.16 -17.97 8.42
C ILE A 61 9.85 -17.48 7.15
N SER A 62 9.75 -18.22 6.04
CA SER A 62 10.28 -17.79 4.74
C SER A 62 9.58 -16.53 4.24
N VAL A 63 8.24 -16.45 4.38
CA VAL A 63 7.46 -15.27 4.01
C VAL A 63 7.85 -14.07 4.89
N ALA A 64 7.95 -14.27 6.20
CA ALA A 64 8.37 -13.21 7.11
C ALA A 64 9.80 -12.74 6.82
N ALA A 65 10.73 -13.65 6.53
CA ALA A 65 12.13 -13.33 6.22
C ALA A 65 12.29 -12.49 4.94
N VAL A 66 11.50 -12.78 3.91
CA VAL A 66 11.49 -11.99 2.66
C VAL A 66 10.90 -10.58 2.89
N TYR A 67 10.05 -10.42 3.91
CA TYR A 67 9.36 -9.17 4.22
C TYR A 67 10.11 -8.26 5.21
N ILE A 68 11.24 -8.68 5.81
CA ILE A 68 11.99 -7.90 6.82
C ILE A 68 12.44 -6.51 6.31
N PHE A 69 12.27 -6.20 5.02
CA PHE A 69 12.71 -4.94 4.42
C PHE A 69 11.64 -3.86 4.19
N ASP A 70 10.38 -4.01 4.62
CA ASP A 70 9.43 -2.90 4.41
C ASP A 70 8.21 -2.85 5.34
N PRO A 71 7.78 -1.65 5.79
CA PRO A 71 6.69 -1.54 6.72
C PRO A 71 5.34 -1.11 6.15
N LEU A 72 4.31 -1.86 6.55
CA LEU A 72 2.85 -1.61 6.57
C LEU A 72 2.03 -2.36 5.52
N THR A 73 1.06 -3.16 6.02
CA THR A 73 -0.40 -2.97 5.82
C THR A 73 -1.22 -4.26 6.00
N PHE A 74 -0.99 -5.12 7.00
CA PHE A 74 -1.88 -6.28 7.15
C PHE A 74 -2.20 -6.67 8.61
N ASP A 75 -3.11 -5.90 9.21
CA ASP A 75 -3.95 -6.36 10.34
C ASP A 75 -5.35 -6.81 9.82
N ALA A 76 -5.58 -6.69 8.51
CA ALA A 76 -6.83 -6.99 7.80
C ALA A 76 -7.17 -8.48 7.72
N CYS A 77 -6.14 -9.31 7.66
CA CYS A 77 -6.25 -10.74 7.51
C CYS A 77 -6.49 -11.46 8.85
N GLU A 78 -6.37 -10.76 9.99
CA GLU A 78 -6.85 -11.29 11.25
C GLU A 78 -8.39 -11.34 11.25
N GLU A 79 -8.97 -12.31 11.96
CA GLU A 79 -10.44 -12.47 12.11
C GLU A 79 -11.10 -11.34 12.94
N ARG A 80 -10.48 -10.15 13.00
CA ARG A 80 -10.84 -9.00 13.83
C ARG A 80 -11.05 -7.77 12.95
N PRO A 81 -12.23 -7.63 12.31
CA PRO A 81 -12.50 -6.59 11.31
C PRO A 81 -12.38 -5.15 11.85
N TYR A 82 -12.62 -4.94 13.15
CA TYR A 82 -12.52 -3.62 13.77
C TYR A 82 -11.07 -3.14 13.94
N ARG A 83 -10.12 -4.08 14.14
CA ARG A 83 -8.69 -3.74 14.22
C ARG A 83 -8.16 -3.34 12.85
N ALA A 84 -8.57 -4.10 11.83
CA ALA A 84 -8.29 -3.78 10.44
C ALA A 84 -8.78 -2.38 10.06
N ALA A 85 -10.03 -2.03 10.40
CA ALA A 85 -10.59 -0.71 10.15
C ALA A 85 -9.84 0.41 10.87
N PHE A 86 -9.43 0.18 12.12
CA PHE A 86 -8.61 1.13 12.88
C PHE A 86 -7.24 1.33 12.23
N SER A 87 -6.54 0.24 11.91
CA SER A 87 -5.23 0.27 11.25
C SER A 87 -5.29 0.97 9.89
N LEU A 88 -6.31 0.65 9.09
CA LEU A 88 -6.52 1.27 7.79
C LEU A 88 -6.86 2.77 7.89
N ALA A 89 -7.58 3.18 8.92
CA ALA A 89 -7.87 4.58 9.19
C ALA A 89 -6.62 5.36 9.62
N VAL A 90 -5.77 4.77 10.47
CA VAL A 90 -4.47 5.34 10.83
C VAL A 90 -3.58 5.46 9.59
N ALA A 91 -3.53 4.43 8.75
CA ALA A 91 -2.78 4.44 7.49
C ALA A 91 -3.31 5.52 6.54
N SER A 92 -4.63 5.64 6.39
CA SER A 92 -5.29 6.67 5.56
C SER A 92 -5.04 8.09 6.08
N TYR A 93 -4.89 8.24 7.38
CA TYR A 93 -4.50 9.51 8.00
C TYR A 93 -3.04 9.87 7.70
N ILE A 94 -2.13 8.88 7.65
CA ILE A 94 -0.72 9.07 7.29
C ILE A 94 -0.55 9.36 5.80
N GLY A 95 -1.29 8.63 4.95
CA GLY A 95 -1.21 8.75 3.51
C GLY A 95 -2.56 8.47 2.86
N LEU A 96 -3.00 9.40 2.00
CA LEU A 96 -4.28 9.31 1.31
C LEU A 96 -4.43 8.04 0.44
N HIS A 97 -3.32 7.41 0.04
CA HIS A 97 -3.29 6.21 -0.81
C HIS A 97 -3.81 4.97 -0.10
N SER A 98 -3.70 4.91 1.23
CA SER A 98 -4.30 3.81 1.99
C SER A 98 -5.84 3.83 1.95
N LEU A 99 -6.47 4.94 1.58
CA LEU A 99 -7.93 5.01 1.38
C LEU A 99 -8.38 4.12 0.22
N LEU A 100 -7.55 3.97 -0.81
CA LEU A 100 -7.81 3.12 -1.98
C LEU A 100 -7.90 1.63 -1.62
N LEU A 101 -7.35 1.23 -0.47
CA LEU A 101 -7.43 -0.13 0.07
C LEU A 101 -8.73 -0.40 0.85
N VAL A 102 -9.57 0.61 1.13
CA VAL A 102 -10.82 0.40 1.89
C VAL A 102 -11.75 -0.64 1.25
N PRO A 103 -12.03 -0.60 -0.06
CA PRO A 103 -12.86 -1.64 -0.67
C PRO A 103 -12.28 -3.05 -0.58
N PRO A 104 -11.01 -3.33 -0.99
CA PRO A 104 -10.48 -4.70 -0.95
C PRO A 104 -10.26 -5.21 0.47
N VAL A 105 -9.79 -4.38 1.40
CA VAL A 105 -9.61 -4.76 2.80
C VAL A 105 -10.96 -4.96 3.49
N GLY A 106 -11.95 -4.12 3.20
CA GLY A 106 -13.29 -4.26 3.76
C GLY A 106 -13.98 -5.56 3.32
N LEU A 107 -13.83 -5.93 2.06
CA LEU A 107 -14.32 -7.20 1.53
C LEU A 107 -13.61 -8.38 2.23
N LEU A 108 -12.28 -8.33 2.30
CA LEU A 108 -11.45 -9.36 2.96
C LEU A 108 -11.86 -9.58 4.43
N CYS A 109 -12.10 -8.49 5.16
CA CYS A 109 -12.56 -8.56 6.54
C CYS A 109 -13.98 -9.13 6.66
N TYR A 110 -14.86 -8.89 5.68
CA TYR A 110 -16.20 -9.48 5.63
C TYR A 110 -16.12 -11.00 5.40
N ASP A 111 -15.25 -11.43 4.49
CA ASP A 111 -15.03 -12.83 4.15
C ASP A 111 -14.50 -13.66 5.35
N ARG A 112 -13.65 -13.03 6.17
CA ARG A 112 -13.07 -13.63 7.36
C ARG A 112 -13.89 -13.44 8.64
N ALA A 113 -15.02 -12.74 8.59
CA ALA A 113 -15.80 -12.44 9.78
C ALA A 113 -16.47 -13.71 10.35
N LYS A 114 -16.10 -14.09 11.58
CA LYS A 114 -16.67 -15.24 12.31
C LYS A 114 -18.19 -15.19 12.49
N LYS A 115 -18.75 -13.98 12.68
CA LYS A 115 -20.21 -13.76 12.80
C LYS A 115 -20.73 -13.14 11.53
N ARG A 116 -21.64 -13.85 10.85
CA ARG A 116 -22.34 -13.39 9.65
C ARG A 116 -23.35 -12.32 10.02
N LEU A 117 -22.90 -11.07 9.98
CA LEU A 117 -23.80 -9.91 9.88
C LEU A 117 -24.17 -9.71 8.42
N ASP A 118 -25.34 -9.13 8.16
CA ASP A 118 -25.70 -8.69 6.81
C ASP A 118 -24.59 -7.78 6.25
N ALA A 119 -24.22 -7.99 4.98
CA ALA A 119 -23.12 -7.26 4.33
C ALA A 119 -23.27 -5.74 4.46
N VAL A 120 -24.50 -5.23 4.37
CA VAL A 120 -24.82 -3.80 4.52
C VAL A 120 -24.56 -3.32 5.96
N VAL A 121 -24.96 -4.10 6.96
CA VAL A 121 -24.75 -3.78 8.38
C VAL A 121 -23.27 -3.85 8.74
N PHE A 122 -22.57 -4.84 8.22
CA PHE A 122 -21.12 -4.97 8.39
C PHE A 122 -20.39 -3.77 7.76
N GLY A 123 -20.70 -3.46 6.50
CA GLY A 123 -20.12 -2.33 5.78
C GLY A 123 -20.41 -0.98 6.47
N ALA A 124 -21.63 -0.78 6.96
CA ALA A 124 -22.00 0.43 7.70
C ALA A 124 -21.20 0.57 9.01
N LYS A 125 -21.05 -0.51 9.79
CA LYS A 125 -20.22 -0.51 11.01
C LYS A 125 -18.75 -0.25 10.71
N LEU A 126 -18.22 -0.87 9.67
CA LEU A 126 -16.84 -0.69 9.22
C LEU A 126 -16.59 0.77 8.79
N ALA A 127 -17.48 1.33 7.98
CA ALA A 127 -17.41 2.72 7.52
C ALA A 127 -17.58 3.73 8.66
N TYR A 128 -18.49 3.46 9.62
CA TYR A 128 -18.66 4.28 10.80
C TYR A 128 -17.40 4.32 11.66
N LEU A 129 -16.81 3.15 11.93
CA LEU A 129 -15.57 3.06 12.71
C LEU A 129 -14.42 3.76 11.99
N PHE A 130 -14.25 3.52 10.68
CA PHE A 130 -13.21 4.15 9.86
C PHE A 130 -13.34 5.68 9.81
N LYS A 131 -14.54 6.20 9.58
CA LYS A 131 -14.79 7.66 9.61
C LYS A 131 -14.58 8.22 11.00
N GLY A 132 -15.06 7.54 12.04
CA GLY A 132 -14.92 7.95 13.43
C GLY A 132 -13.46 8.06 13.87
N THR A 133 -12.62 7.09 13.51
CA THR A 133 -11.19 7.11 13.84
C THR A 133 -10.43 8.18 13.08
N ILE A 134 -10.71 8.41 11.79
CA ILE A 134 -10.13 9.53 11.03
C ILE A 134 -10.54 10.88 11.64
N MET A 135 -11.83 11.07 11.95
CA MET A 135 -12.32 12.29 12.57
C MET A 135 -11.69 12.52 13.94
N PHE A 136 -11.55 11.47 14.74
CA PHE A 136 -10.85 11.52 16.02
C PHE A 136 -9.39 11.94 15.85
N LEU A 137 -8.65 11.35 14.92
CA LEU A 137 -7.25 11.71 14.64
C LEU A 137 -7.11 13.17 14.15
N LEU A 138 -8.02 13.64 13.31
CA LEU A 138 -8.05 15.03 12.85
C LEU A 138 -8.36 16.01 13.99
N LEU A 139 -9.30 15.68 14.87
CA LEU A 139 -9.62 16.47 16.06
C LEU A 139 -8.46 16.49 17.06
N LEU A 140 -7.86 15.33 17.32
CA LEU A 140 -6.66 15.20 18.14
C LEU A 140 -5.53 16.05 17.58
N SER A 141 -5.32 16.02 16.25
CA SER A 141 -4.36 16.87 15.56
C SER A 141 -4.62 18.35 15.80
N ARG A 142 -5.87 18.79 15.63
CA ARG A 142 -6.24 20.19 15.82
C ARG A 142 -6.09 20.66 17.27
N CYS A 143 -6.25 19.76 18.24
CA CYS A 143 -6.08 20.07 19.66
C CYS A 143 -4.59 20.10 20.07
N LEU A 144 -3.80 19.12 19.58
CA LEU A 144 -2.42 18.92 20.03
C LEU A 144 -1.43 19.89 19.39
N LEU A 145 -1.58 20.22 18.10
CA LEU A 145 -0.62 21.09 17.40
C LEU A 145 -0.52 22.52 17.97
N PRO A 146 -1.63 23.20 18.32
CA PRO A 146 -1.57 24.49 19.00
C PRO A 146 -0.94 24.39 20.39
N LEU A 147 -1.22 23.31 21.14
CA LEU A 147 -0.67 23.09 22.47
C LEU A 147 0.86 22.96 22.47
N LEU A 148 1.44 22.38 21.42
CA LEU A 148 2.89 22.29 21.23
C LEU A 148 3.52 23.51 20.55
N GLY A 149 2.77 24.58 20.27
CA GLY A 149 3.27 25.76 19.56
C GLY A 149 3.61 25.50 18.08
N LEU A 150 3.18 24.36 17.52
CA LEU A 150 3.43 23.92 16.15
C LEU A 150 2.31 24.35 15.17
N SER A 151 1.60 25.44 15.49
CA SER A 151 0.46 25.97 14.71
C SER A 151 0.81 26.35 13.26
N GLY A 152 2.10 26.48 12.94
CA GLY A 152 2.60 26.72 11.58
C GLY A 152 2.54 25.49 10.64
N ILE A 153 2.39 24.27 11.16
CA ILE A 153 2.19 23.06 10.34
C ILE A 153 0.72 23.04 9.89
N ARG A 154 0.43 23.72 8.77
CA ARG A 154 -0.92 23.73 8.20
C ARG A 154 -1.35 22.33 7.81
N LEU A 155 -2.58 21.96 8.18
CA LEU A 155 -3.21 20.78 7.61
C LEU A 155 -3.26 20.97 6.08
N PRO A 156 -2.92 19.95 5.27
CA PRO A 156 -2.90 20.06 3.81
C PRO A 156 -4.27 20.31 3.17
N TYR A 157 -5.34 20.22 3.96
CA TYR A 157 -6.72 20.26 3.51
C TYR A 157 -7.57 21.22 4.37
N THR A 158 -7.00 22.32 4.85
CA THR A 158 -7.85 23.41 5.34
C THR A 158 -8.66 23.94 4.16
N LEU A 159 -9.99 23.86 4.29
CA LEU A 159 -11.05 24.43 3.47
C LEU A 159 -10.89 25.94 3.13
N ASP A 160 -9.81 26.59 3.53
CA ASP A 160 -9.53 28.00 3.25
C ASP A 160 -9.23 28.26 1.77
N ASP A 161 -8.75 27.25 1.02
CA ASP A 161 -8.61 27.34 -0.44
C ASP A 161 -9.93 27.16 -1.20
N ALA A 162 -10.99 26.67 -0.54
CA ALA A 162 -12.32 26.56 -1.15
C ALA A 162 -13.08 27.91 -1.17
N ARG A 163 -12.48 29.00 -0.66
CA ARG A 163 -13.09 30.34 -0.65
C ARG A 163 -12.54 31.28 -1.72
N SER A 164 -11.56 30.86 -2.52
CA SER A 164 -11.12 31.63 -3.70
C SER A 164 -11.52 30.95 -5.01
N ASP A 165 -12.80 31.06 -5.35
CA ASP A 165 -13.44 30.48 -6.55
C ASP A 165 -12.97 31.10 -7.90
N ALA A 166 -11.73 31.58 -8.02
CA ALA A 166 -11.28 32.24 -9.25
C ALA A 166 -9.81 32.03 -9.65
N LYS A 167 -8.99 31.28 -8.89
CA LYS A 167 -7.63 30.94 -9.36
C LYS A 167 -7.63 29.59 -10.09
N PRO A 168 -7.09 29.50 -11.33
CA PRO A 168 -6.85 28.21 -11.94
C PRO A 168 -5.99 27.39 -10.99
N ARG A 169 -6.45 26.18 -10.67
CA ARG A 169 -5.69 25.26 -9.81
C ARG A 169 -4.29 25.12 -10.40
N SER A 170 -3.27 25.17 -9.55
CA SER A 170 -1.89 24.91 -9.98
C SER A 170 -1.83 23.57 -10.72
N MET A 171 -1.11 23.52 -11.85
CA MET A 171 -0.94 22.31 -12.66
C MET A 171 -0.46 21.12 -11.83
N VAL A 172 0.33 21.36 -10.78
CA VAL A 172 0.82 20.34 -9.85
C VAL A 172 -0.32 19.72 -9.04
N VAL A 173 -1.25 20.54 -8.54
CA VAL A 173 -2.40 20.05 -7.75
C VAL A 173 -3.34 19.27 -8.65
N LEU A 174 -3.62 19.79 -9.85
CA LEU A 174 -4.46 19.12 -10.85
C LEU A 174 -3.86 17.76 -11.26
N PHE A 175 -2.55 17.70 -11.52
CA PHE A 175 -1.87 16.45 -11.88
C PHE A 175 -2.01 15.40 -10.78
N ILE A 176 -1.77 15.80 -9.53
CA ILE A 176 -1.91 14.90 -8.38
C ILE A 176 -3.36 14.40 -8.29
N GLU A 177 -4.36 15.29 -8.35
CA GLU A 177 -5.78 14.93 -8.29
C GLU A 177 -6.21 13.93 -9.39
N ILE A 178 -5.78 14.14 -10.64
CA ILE A 178 -6.07 13.23 -11.75
C ILE A 178 -5.42 11.87 -11.52
N LEU A 179 -4.17 11.85 -11.03
CA LEU A 179 -3.46 10.61 -10.72
C LEU A 179 -4.19 9.81 -9.62
N TRP A 180 -4.74 10.50 -8.60
CA TRP A 180 -5.58 9.86 -7.58
C TRP A 180 -6.88 9.29 -8.13
N LEU A 181 -7.58 10.04 -9.00
CA LEU A 181 -8.80 9.57 -9.64
C LEU A 181 -8.54 8.35 -10.53
N HIS A 182 -7.39 8.34 -11.23
CA HIS A 182 -6.95 7.20 -12.00
C HIS A 182 -6.73 5.96 -11.11
N MET A 183 -5.99 6.09 -10.00
CA MET A 183 -5.81 4.98 -9.04
C MET A 183 -7.13 4.52 -8.42
N LEU A 184 -8.06 5.44 -8.13
CA LEU A 184 -9.40 5.12 -7.60
C LEU A 184 -10.20 4.23 -8.55
N SER A 185 -10.06 4.44 -9.86
CA SER A 185 -10.79 3.68 -10.88
C SER A 185 -10.51 2.17 -10.81
N TYR A 186 -9.37 1.75 -10.26
CA TYR A 186 -9.00 0.34 -10.12
C TYR A 186 -9.54 -0.34 -8.86
N SER A 187 -9.84 0.41 -7.80
CA SER A 187 -10.21 -0.16 -6.48
C SER A 187 -11.48 -1.02 -6.54
N VAL A 188 -12.53 -0.51 -7.18
CA VAL A 188 -13.81 -1.23 -7.29
C VAL A 188 -13.74 -2.39 -8.30
N PRO A 189 -13.20 -2.21 -9.53
CA PRO A 189 -13.07 -3.33 -10.47
C PRO A 189 -12.26 -4.51 -9.94
N PHE A 190 -11.14 -4.28 -9.23
CA PHE A 190 -10.35 -5.39 -8.67
C PHE A 190 -11.12 -6.20 -7.64
N THR A 191 -11.89 -5.54 -6.77
CA THR A 191 -12.72 -6.22 -5.77
C THR A 191 -13.88 -6.99 -6.39
N ILE A 192 -14.40 -6.52 -7.53
CA ILE A 192 -15.45 -7.23 -8.26
C ILE A 192 -14.89 -8.42 -9.06
N ARG A 193 -13.71 -8.27 -9.66
CA ARG A 193 -13.09 -9.29 -10.52
C ARG A 193 -12.46 -10.43 -9.71
N LEU A 194 -11.79 -10.13 -8.60
CA LEU A 194 -11.04 -11.09 -7.77
C LEU A 194 -11.82 -11.49 -6.51
N LYS A 195 -13.14 -11.69 -6.62
CA LYS A 195 -14.02 -12.05 -5.49
C LYS A 195 -13.63 -13.39 -4.86
N LYS A 196 -13.08 -14.33 -5.64
CA LYS A 196 -12.64 -15.64 -5.15
C LYS A 196 -11.38 -15.53 -4.28
N GLN A 197 -10.49 -14.58 -4.57
CA GLN A 197 -9.22 -14.38 -3.89
C GLN A 197 -9.07 -12.91 -3.43
N GLN A 198 -9.78 -12.54 -2.37
CA GLN A 198 -9.87 -11.15 -1.92
C GLN A 198 -8.54 -10.59 -1.38
N LEU A 199 -7.66 -11.46 -0.85
CA LEU A 199 -6.30 -11.09 -0.48
C LEU A 199 -5.49 -10.64 -1.71
N ALA A 200 -5.65 -11.32 -2.84
CA ALA A 200 -5.00 -10.94 -4.08
C ALA A 200 -5.48 -9.55 -4.55
N ALA A 201 -6.77 -9.23 -4.40
CA ALA A 201 -7.29 -7.89 -4.71
C ALA A 201 -6.60 -6.77 -3.91
N ALA A 202 -6.36 -6.98 -2.62
CA ALA A 202 -5.65 -6.02 -1.77
C ALA A 202 -4.17 -5.85 -2.20
N ILE A 203 -3.49 -6.97 -2.51
CA ILE A 203 -2.10 -6.97 -2.95
C ILE A 203 -1.93 -6.33 -4.33
N MET A 204 -2.85 -6.56 -5.27
CA MET A 204 -2.82 -5.89 -6.58
C MET A 204 -3.07 -4.39 -6.44
N MET A 205 -3.93 -3.96 -5.52
CA MET A 205 -4.12 -2.54 -5.22
C MET A 205 -2.89 -1.87 -4.62
N LEU A 206 -2.11 -2.57 -3.79
CA LEU A 206 -0.79 -2.08 -3.36
C LEU A 206 0.16 -1.89 -4.54
N GLY A 207 0.12 -2.79 -5.52
CA GLY A 207 0.90 -2.68 -6.75
C GLY A 207 0.50 -1.47 -7.60
N VAL A 208 -0.80 -1.24 -7.79
CA VAL A 208 -1.32 -0.04 -8.49
C VAL A 208 -0.84 1.24 -7.80
N ILE A 209 -0.87 1.28 -6.47
CA ILE A 209 -0.36 2.42 -5.69
C ILE A 209 1.14 2.59 -5.89
N ALA A 210 1.93 1.51 -5.88
CA ALA A 210 3.37 1.56 -6.07
C ALA A 210 3.76 2.04 -7.49
N VAL A 211 3.01 1.64 -8.52
CA VAL A 211 3.23 2.04 -9.92
C VAL A 211 2.90 3.52 -10.14
N PHE A 212 1.73 3.95 -9.68
CA PHE A 212 1.18 5.29 -9.96
C PHE A 212 1.44 6.30 -8.84
N GLN A 213 2.36 6.02 -7.92
CA GLN A 213 2.74 7.01 -6.92
C GLN A 213 3.41 8.20 -7.62
N PRO A 214 3.09 9.47 -7.26
CA PRO A 214 3.66 10.65 -7.92
C PRO A 214 5.19 10.73 -7.88
N TYR A 215 5.82 9.99 -6.96
CA TYR A 215 7.26 9.89 -6.81
C TYR A 215 7.62 8.43 -6.60
N ALA A 216 8.69 7.99 -7.26
CA ALA A 216 9.26 6.66 -7.08
C ALA A 216 9.61 6.45 -5.60
N ASN A 217 9.03 5.40 -5.01
CA ASN A 217 9.19 5.09 -3.60
C ASN A 217 9.60 3.63 -3.46
N ILE A 218 10.88 3.44 -3.14
CA ILE A 218 11.50 2.14 -2.95
C ILE A 218 10.76 1.34 -1.86
N ALA A 219 10.30 2.01 -0.80
CA ALA A 219 9.58 1.38 0.30
C ALA A 219 8.17 0.90 -0.12
N ALA A 220 7.43 1.67 -0.91
CA ALA A 220 6.12 1.21 -1.39
C ALA A 220 6.29 0.01 -2.35
N THR A 221 7.31 0.05 -3.20
CA THR A 221 7.64 -1.02 -4.13
C THR A 221 8.13 -2.29 -3.43
N GLY A 222 9.02 -2.17 -2.43
CA GLY A 222 9.51 -3.30 -1.65
C GLY A 222 8.39 -3.96 -0.84
N ALA A 223 7.53 -3.16 -0.21
CA ALA A 223 6.34 -3.65 0.50
C ALA A 223 5.39 -4.43 -0.43
N TRP A 224 5.17 -3.95 -1.66
CA TRP A 224 4.35 -4.65 -2.64
C TRP A 224 5.02 -5.94 -3.13
N LEU A 225 6.28 -5.89 -3.58
CA LEU A 225 6.99 -7.07 -4.10
C LEU A 225 7.14 -8.17 -3.04
N SER A 226 7.41 -7.81 -1.79
CA SER A 226 7.45 -8.76 -0.67
C SER A 226 6.07 -9.36 -0.36
N SER A 227 4.99 -8.58 -0.48
CA SER A 227 3.63 -9.09 -0.28
C SER A 227 3.20 -10.13 -1.32
N LEU A 228 3.82 -10.16 -2.51
CA LEU A 228 3.58 -11.20 -3.52
C LEU A 228 3.90 -12.61 -3.01
N THR A 229 4.80 -12.74 -2.03
CA THR A 229 5.11 -14.05 -1.40
C THR A 229 3.91 -14.67 -0.67
N LEU A 230 2.95 -13.86 -0.22
CA LEU A 230 1.68 -14.36 0.35
C LEU A 230 0.83 -15.08 -0.71
N LEU A 231 1.01 -14.74 -1.98
CA LEU A 231 0.36 -15.38 -3.13
C LEU A 231 1.24 -16.49 -3.73
N GLY A 232 2.09 -17.14 -2.90
CA GLY A 232 3.02 -18.17 -3.35
C GLY A 232 2.39 -19.28 -4.18
N HIS A 233 1.11 -19.62 -3.96
CA HIS A 233 0.36 -20.57 -4.78
C HIS A 233 0.24 -20.15 -6.25
N ALA A 234 -0.06 -18.88 -6.51
CA ALA A 234 -0.22 -18.35 -7.86
C ALA A 234 1.15 -18.19 -8.54
N PHE A 235 2.15 -17.72 -7.77
CA PHE A 235 3.48 -17.45 -8.31
C PHE A 235 4.28 -18.73 -8.62
N GLU A 236 4.22 -19.79 -7.80
CA GLU A 236 4.96 -21.04 -8.10
C GLU A 236 4.57 -21.62 -9.48
N ARG A 237 3.32 -21.43 -9.91
CA ARG A 237 2.78 -21.92 -11.18
C ARG A 237 3.04 -20.98 -12.36
N ALA A 238 3.07 -19.67 -12.10
CA ALA A 238 3.27 -18.64 -13.11
C ALA A 238 4.75 -18.29 -13.34
N PHE A 239 5.62 -18.52 -12.35
CA PHE A 239 7.06 -18.21 -12.42
C PHE A 239 7.76 -18.81 -13.65
N PRO A 240 7.48 -20.08 -14.07
CA PRO A 240 8.10 -20.66 -15.26
C PRO A 240 7.58 -20.06 -16.59
N ARG A 241 6.45 -19.35 -16.57
CA ARG A 241 5.75 -18.85 -17.77
C ARG A 241 5.85 -17.34 -17.95
N ALA A 242 6.13 -16.61 -16.88
CA ALA A 242 6.32 -15.18 -16.92
C ALA A 242 7.72 -14.84 -17.44
N GLN A 243 7.84 -14.75 -18.76
CA GLN A 243 9.09 -14.47 -19.47
C GLN A 243 9.72 -13.12 -19.09
N LEU A 244 8.91 -12.17 -18.62
CA LEU A 244 9.34 -10.80 -18.33
C LEU A 244 9.69 -10.55 -16.87
N HIS A 245 9.38 -11.45 -15.94
CA HIS A 245 9.70 -11.28 -14.51
C HIS A 245 11.20 -11.09 -14.23
N LEU A 246 12.05 -11.97 -14.75
CA LEU A 246 13.50 -11.89 -14.52
C LEU A 246 14.12 -10.65 -15.18
N PRO A 247 13.80 -10.32 -16.45
CA PRO A 247 14.20 -9.04 -17.05
C PRO A 247 13.72 -7.82 -16.26
N ALA A 248 12.47 -7.80 -15.79
CA ALA A 248 11.88 -6.69 -15.05
C ALA A 248 12.52 -6.50 -13.66
N LEU A 249 12.80 -7.58 -12.93
CA LEU A 249 13.53 -7.50 -11.65
C LEU A 249 14.99 -7.03 -11.86
N ALA A 250 15.63 -7.48 -12.94
CA ALA A 250 17.00 -7.08 -13.27
C ALA A 250 17.08 -5.60 -13.69
N THR A 251 16.07 -5.07 -14.38
CA THR A 251 15.98 -3.65 -14.77
C THR A 251 15.58 -2.77 -13.59
N LEU A 252 14.67 -3.23 -12.74
CA LEU A 252 14.30 -2.56 -11.49
C LEU A 252 15.51 -2.42 -10.54
N SER A 253 16.33 -3.47 -10.39
CA SER A 253 17.55 -3.38 -9.57
C SER A 253 18.55 -2.35 -10.14
N ARG A 254 18.69 -2.25 -11.46
CA ARG A 254 19.50 -1.18 -12.10
C ARG A 254 18.94 0.20 -11.81
N CYS A 255 17.61 0.36 -11.85
CA CYS A 255 16.96 1.63 -11.50
C CYS A 255 17.22 2.06 -10.05
N MET A 256 17.28 1.10 -9.11
CA MET A 256 17.62 1.39 -7.70
C MET A 256 19.02 1.99 -7.54
N PHE A 257 19.99 1.51 -8.31
CA PHE A 257 21.37 2.02 -8.24
C PHE A 257 21.57 3.30 -9.07
N LEU A 258 21.00 3.35 -10.28
CA LEU A 258 21.18 4.48 -11.20
C LEU A 258 20.33 5.70 -10.83
N GLY A 259 19.14 5.49 -10.25
CA GLY A 259 18.22 6.57 -9.87
C GLY A 259 18.87 7.63 -8.97
N PRO A 260 19.44 7.25 -7.81
CA PRO A 260 20.13 8.18 -6.92
C PRO A 260 21.35 8.84 -7.57
N ALA A 261 22.10 8.11 -8.40
CA ALA A 261 23.28 8.65 -9.09
C ALA A 261 22.90 9.74 -10.12
N PHE A 262 21.84 9.53 -10.90
CA PHE A 262 21.33 10.56 -11.81
C PHE A 262 20.69 11.73 -11.06
N HIS A 263 20.01 11.46 -9.93
CA HIS A 263 19.47 12.52 -9.09
C HIS A 263 20.57 13.43 -8.53
N SER A 264 21.63 12.86 -7.93
CA SER A 264 22.72 13.66 -7.36
C SER A 264 23.51 14.40 -8.42
N SER A 265 23.75 13.79 -9.60
CA SER A 265 24.42 14.47 -10.71
C SER A 265 23.64 15.67 -11.23
N TRP A 266 22.30 15.56 -11.30
CA TRP A 266 21.45 16.65 -11.76
C TRP A 266 21.23 17.73 -10.69
N MET A 267 20.83 17.35 -9.48
CA MET A 267 20.45 18.29 -8.41
C MET A 267 21.65 18.83 -7.64
N ASP A 268 22.59 17.97 -7.25
CA ASP A 268 23.68 18.36 -6.35
C ASP A 268 24.91 18.85 -7.14
N ALA A 269 25.29 18.14 -8.20
CA ALA A 269 26.45 18.49 -9.01
C ALA A 269 26.15 19.49 -10.13
N GLY A 270 24.88 19.69 -10.50
CA GLY A 270 24.45 20.62 -11.57
C GLY A 270 24.98 20.29 -12.97
N SER A 271 25.68 19.17 -13.14
CA SER A 271 26.30 18.73 -14.39
C SER A 271 25.46 17.70 -15.15
N GLY A 272 24.46 17.11 -14.48
CA GLY A 272 23.59 16.08 -15.01
C GLY A 272 22.42 16.63 -15.83
N ASN A 273 22.11 15.96 -16.95
CA ASN A 273 20.92 16.27 -17.75
C ASN A 273 19.65 15.70 -17.09
N ALA A 274 18.65 16.55 -16.85
CA ALA A 274 17.36 16.18 -16.28
C ALA A 274 16.65 15.05 -17.05
N ASN A 275 16.88 14.94 -18.36
CA ASN A 275 16.30 13.89 -19.20
C ASN A 275 16.73 12.49 -18.77
N PHE A 276 17.95 12.31 -18.23
CA PHE A 276 18.40 11.00 -17.75
C PHE A 276 17.66 10.57 -16.47
N PHE A 277 17.43 11.52 -15.56
CA PHE A 277 16.62 11.26 -14.37
C PHE A 277 15.15 10.99 -14.71
N TYR A 278 14.61 11.69 -15.71
CA TYR A 278 13.27 11.40 -16.22
C TYR A 278 13.20 10.00 -16.88
N ALA A 279 14.19 9.63 -17.70
CA ALA A 279 14.21 8.34 -18.37
C ALA A 279 14.27 7.17 -17.37
N ILE A 280 15.13 7.24 -16.34
CA ILE A 280 15.25 6.15 -15.36
C ILE A 280 13.98 5.97 -14.52
N THR A 281 13.29 7.08 -14.19
CA THR A 281 12.01 7.01 -13.45
C THR A 281 10.86 6.49 -14.31
N LEU A 282 10.92 6.71 -15.63
CA LEU A 282 9.98 6.10 -16.57
C LEU A 282 10.20 4.60 -16.71
N VAL A 283 11.47 4.15 -16.81
CA VAL A 283 11.81 2.71 -16.82
C VAL A 283 11.35 2.04 -15.53
N TRP A 284 11.58 2.67 -14.38
CA TRP A 284 11.08 2.20 -13.09
C TRP A 284 9.57 1.94 -13.09
N SER A 285 8.75 2.92 -13.53
CA SER A 285 7.29 2.77 -13.57
C SER A 285 6.85 1.72 -14.59
N LEU A 286 7.55 1.60 -15.73
CA LEU A 286 7.29 0.58 -16.74
C LEU A 286 7.57 -0.83 -16.22
N ASP A 287 8.70 -1.04 -15.54
CA ASP A 287 9.06 -2.33 -14.93
C ASP A 287 8.02 -2.76 -13.89
N LEU A 288 7.57 -1.83 -13.04
CA LEU A 288 6.51 -2.10 -12.07
C LEU A 288 5.18 -2.43 -12.74
N LEU A 289 4.83 -1.78 -13.85
CA LEU A 289 3.62 -2.07 -14.60
C LEU A 289 3.66 -3.48 -15.21
N VAL A 290 4.80 -3.89 -15.76
CA VAL A 290 5.02 -5.24 -16.30
C VAL A 290 4.90 -6.28 -15.18
N LEU A 291 5.57 -6.07 -14.05
CA LEU A 291 5.46 -6.97 -12.89
C LEU A 291 4.02 -7.05 -12.36
N LEU A 292 3.28 -5.94 -12.35
CA LEU A 292 1.88 -5.92 -11.94
C LEU A 292 0.99 -6.68 -12.92
N ALA A 293 1.21 -6.52 -14.23
CA ALA A 293 0.48 -7.23 -15.25
C ALA A 293 0.71 -8.75 -15.16
N ASP A 294 1.96 -9.18 -14.99
CA ASP A 294 2.27 -10.60 -14.83
C ASP A 294 1.71 -11.17 -13.52
N ALA A 295 1.71 -10.39 -12.43
CA ALA A 295 1.09 -10.76 -11.16
C ALA A 295 -0.43 -10.96 -11.27
N ILE A 296 -1.12 -10.05 -11.97
CA ILE A 296 -2.55 -10.17 -12.26
C ILE A 296 -2.82 -11.38 -13.15
N TYR A 297 -2.01 -11.57 -14.19
CA TYR A 297 -2.13 -12.72 -15.08
C TYR A 297 -1.95 -14.04 -14.32
N ALA A 298 -0.98 -14.13 -13.41
CA ALA A 298 -0.75 -15.30 -12.57
C ALA A 298 -1.98 -15.66 -11.74
N VAL A 299 -2.57 -14.67 -11.05
CA VAL A 299 -3.76 -14.86 -10.21
C VAL A 299 -4.97 -15.26 -11.05
N VAL A 300 -5.23 -14.57 -12.15
CA VAL A 300 -6.36 -14.87 -13.04
C VAL A 300 -6.22 -16.25 -13.68
N ARG A 301 -5.00 -16.62 -14.08
CA ARG A 301 -4.71 -17.93 -14.66
C ARG A 301 -4.93 -19.04 -13.65
N ASP A 302 -4.56 -18.80 -12.40
CA ASP A 302 -4.77 -19.75 -11.31
C ASP A 302 -6.27 -19.98 -11.04
N GLU A 303 -7.10 -18.93 -11.13
CA GLU A 303 -8.59 -19.05 -11.08
C GLU A 303 -9.20 -19.77 -12.31
N TRP A 304 -8.50 -19.82 -13.44
CA TRP A 304 -9.00 -20.45 -14.68
C TRP A 304 -8.58 -21.90 -14.85
N GLU A 305 -7.38 -22.28 -14.40
CA GLU A 305 -6.89 -23.66 -14.44
C GLU A 305 -7.39 -24.51 -13.25
N GLU A 306 -8.60 -24.19 -12.77
CA GLU A 306 -9.40 -24.94 -11.80
C GLU A 306 -9.68 -26.38 -12.27
#